data_AF-A0A968TQS2-F1
#
_entry.id   AF-A0A968TQS2-F1
#
_cell.length_a   1.000
_cell.length_b   1.000
_cell.length_c   1.000
_cell.angle_alpha   90.00
_cell.angle_beta   90.00
_cell.angle_gamma   90.00
#
_symmetry.space_group_name_H-M   'P 1'
#
loop_
_entity.id
_entity.type
_entity.pdbx_description
1 polymer ?
#
loop_
_entity_poly.entity_id
_entity_poly.type
_entity_poly.pdbx_seq_one_letter_code
_entity_poly.pdbx_strand_id
1 'polypeptide(L)'
;MSPQTHVLCSGFLPQNDLRIPITAHQVGGVTKAEFDAVLDTIEKHYAPIFQSKGAQLQVNRLWSDASVNASAEQRGRTWILNMYGGLARHPIMTKDGFLMVACHEIGHHVGGAPKIAGWFGTPDWASNEGASDYFATLRCMRELMPDDENERFVRENSIDPFVRRKCEELYNTQAEENLCMRTGTAGMVGGLMFQTLRKEPNPPRLRHSGPERCQPDRTMDHPGTTMPPGHLLPGARFCVHDRGVELSDRNPNQGTCSEANGQRDGIRPRCWFKP
;
A
#
# COMPACT_ATOMS: atom_id res chain seq x y z
N MET A 1 34.61 5.39 0.29
CA MET A 1 33.65 4.35 0.74
C MET A 1 32.40 4.53 -0.09
N SER A 2 32.07 3.58 -0.96
CA SER A 2 30.80 3.61 -1.69
C SER A 2 29.66 3.48 -0.68
N PRO A 3 28.59 4.29 -0.74
CA PRO A 3 27.44 4.11 0.14
C PRO A 3 26.88 2.70 -0.08
N GLN A 4 26.73 1.93 1.00
CA GLN A 4 26.09 0.62 0.94
C GLN A 4 24.63 0.81 0.51
N THR A 5 24.24 0.13 -0.56
CA THR A 5 22.84 0.07 -1.01
C THR A 5 22.14 -1.03 -0.22
N HIS A 6 21.12 -0.67 0.55
CA HIS A 6 20.26 -1.61 1.25
C HIS A 6 18.97 -1.79 0.45
N VAL A 7 18.95 -2.81 -0.42
CA VAL A 7 17.73 -3.27 -1.10
C VAL A 7 17.11 -4.37 -0.26
N LEU A 8 16.01 -4.06 0.42
CA LEU A 8 15.23 -5.06 1.16
C LEU A 8 13.92 -5.41 0.46
N CYS A 9 13.37 -4.46 -0.30
CA CYS A 9 12.12 -4.63 -1.02
C CYS A 9 12.39 -4.56 -2.52
N SER A 10 12.49 -5.73 -3.16
CA SER A 10 12.79 -5.84 -4.59
C SER A 10 11.61 -5.53 -5.51
N GLY A 11 10.39 -5.45 -4.97
CA GLY A 11 9.14 -5.35 -5.73
C GLY A 11 7.94 -5.06 -4.82
N PHE A 12 6.89 -4.41 -5.34
CA PHE A 12 5.49 -4.46 -4.84
C PHE A 12 4.82 -5.80 -5.17
N LEU A 13 5.13 -6.32 -6.35
CA LEU A 13 4.68 -7.62 -6.83
C LEU A 13 5.82 -8.63 -6.72
N PRO A 14 5.50 -9.94 -6.56
CA PRO A 14 6.46 -11.01 -6.70
C PRO A 14 7.25 -10.84 -7.98
N GLN A 15 8.51 -11.27 -7.95
CA GLN A 15 9.34 -11.27 -9.15
C GLN A 15 8.57 -11.92 -10.30
N ASN A 16 8.48 -11.18 -11.40
CA ASN A 16 7.69 -11.55 -12.55
C ASN A 16 8.32 -10.97 -13.83
N ASP A 17 8.07 -11.62 -14.95
CA ASP A 17 8.61 -11.25 -16.25
C ASP A 17 7.59 -10.46 -17.11
N LEU A 18 6.50 -9.97 -16.50
CA LEU A 18 5.50 -9.22 -17.24
C LEU A 18 6.08 -7.86 -17.63
N ARG A 19 5.99 -7.54 -18.93
CA ARG A 19 6.50 -6.30 -19.51
C ARG A 19 5.41 -5.61 -20.33
N ILE A 20 5.17 -4.34 -20.06
CA ILE A 20 4.22 -3.49 -20.80
C ILE A 20 4.96 -2.25 -21.32
N PRO A 21 5.48 -2.29 -22.57
CA PRO A 21 6.24 -1.18 -23.16
C PRO A 21 5.35 0.02 -23.50
N ILE A 22 5.96 1.19 -23.78
CA ILE A 22 5.23 2.39 -24.22
C ILE A 22 4.44 2.15 -25.52
N THR A 23 4.93 1.26 -26.39
CA THR A 23 4.29 0.92 -27.67
C THR A 23 3.10 -0.04 -27.52
N ALA A 24 2.80 -0.50 -26.30
CA ALA A 24 1.67 -1.39 -26.08
C ALA A 24 0.36 -0.62 -26.28
N HIS A 25 -0.42 -1.01 -27.27
CA HIS A 25 -1.78 -0.53 -27.46
C HIS A 25 -2.72 -1.34 -26.56
N GLN A 26 -3.02 -0.81 -25.37
CA GLN A 26 -3.96 -1.43 -24.44
C GLN A 26 -5.01 -0.41 -23.98
N VAL A 27 -6.22 -0.91 -23.71
CA VAL A 27 -7.30 -0.12 -23.13
C VAL A 27 -7.17 -0.19 -21.60
N GLY A 28 -7.14 0.97 -20.95
CA GLY A 28 -6.98 1.09 -19.50
C GLY A 28 -5.57 1.51 -19.09
N GLY A 29 -5.28 1.37 -17.80
CA GLY A 29 -4.05 1.89 -17.19
C GLY A 29 -4.08 3.39 -16.94
N VAL A 30 -2.93 3.91 -16.53
CA VAL A 30 -2.70 5.29 -16.11
C VAL A 30 -1.93 6.02 -17.20
N THR A 31 -2.40 7.22 -17.56
CA THR A 31 -1.71 8.08 -18.52
C THR A 31 -0.40 8.62 -17.94
N LYS A 32 0.52 9.09 -18.78
CA LYS A 32 1.76 9.74 -18.31
C LYS A 32 1.47 10.96 -17.43
N ALA A 33 0.47 11.75 -17.78
CA ALA A 33 0.08 12.92 -16.99
C ALA A 33 -0.40 12.52 -15.58
N GLU A 34 -1.25 11.49 -15.48
CA GLU A 34 -1.70 10.97 -14.19
C GLU A 34 -0.57 10.32 -13.38
N PHE A 35 0.32 9.58 -14.05
CA PHE A 35 1.52 9.00 -13.45
C PHE A 35 2.37 10.09 -12.79
N ASP A 36 2.67 11.17 -13.53
CA ASP A 36 3.46 12.28 -12.99
C ASP A 36 2.72 13.01 -11.86
N ALA A 37 1.42 13.28 -12.03
CA ALA A 37 0.63 13.98 -11.02
C ALA A 37 0.53 13.22 -9.69
N VAL A 38 0.42 11.89 -9.73
CA VAL A 38 0.43 11.06 -8.52
C VAL A 38 1.77 11.17 -7.81
N LEU A 39 2.87 11.10 -8.55
CA LEU A 39 4.21 11.16 -7.98
C LEU A 39 4.59 12.56 -7.48
N ASP A 40 4.09 13.62 -8.13
CA ASP A 40 4.19 14.99 -7.63
C ASP A 40 3.51 15.14 -6.27
N THR A 41 2.33 14.53 -6.12
CA THR A 41 1.55 14.57 -4.88
C THR A 41 2.29 13.84 -3.75
N ILE A 42 2.87 12.67 -4.04
CA ILE A 42 3.70 11.92 -3.10
C ILE A 42 4.93 12.72 -2.68
N GLU A 43 5.69 13.23 -3.66
CA GLU A 43 6.94 13.95 -3.42
C GLU A 43 6.69 15.22 -2.59
N LYS A 44 5.66 16.00 -2.94
CA LYS A 44 5.26 17.21 -2.22
C LYS A 44 4.96 16.95 -0.74
N HIS A 45 4.26 15.86 -0.43
CA HIS A 45 3.86 15.55 0.95
C HIS A 45 4.99 14.88 1.74
N TYR A 46 5.69 13.91 1.15
CA TYR A 46 6.64 13.06 1.89
C TYR A 46 8.07 13.57 1.90
N ALA A 47 8.50 14.40 0.95
CA ALA A 47 9.84 14.99 1.00
C ALA A 47 10.17 15.69 2.33
N PRO A 48 9.31 16.56 2.90
CA PRO A 48 9.61 17.18 4.21
C PRO A 48 9.59 16.18 5.37
N ILE A 49 8.76 15.13 5.30
CA ILE A 49 8.71 14.06 6.32
C ILE A 49 10.00 13.24 6.30
N PHE A 50 10.53 12.94 5.11
CA PHE A 50 11.80 12.23 4.99
C PHE A 50 12.96 13.11 5.47
N GLN A 51 12.91 14.42 5.16
CA GLN A 51 13.90 15.39 5.62
C GLN A 51 13.94 15.49 7.15
N SER A 52 12.78 15.49 7.82
CA SER A 52 12.72 15.53 9.29
C SER A 52 13.29 14.25 9.93
N LYS A 53 13.27 13.12 9.21
CA LYS A 53 13.92 11.85 9.56
C LYS A 53 15.40 11.80 9.14
N GLY A 54 15.93 12.90 8.61
CA GLY A 54 17.33 13.00 8.19
C GLY A 54 17.63 12.32 6.86
N ALA A 55 16.64 12.05 6.02
CA ALA A 55 16.79 11.45 4.70
C ALA A 55 16.30 12.40 3.58
N GLN A 56 16.70 12.13 2.35
CA GLN A 56 16.20 12.77 1.14
C GLN A 56 15.35 11.75 0.38
N LEU A 57 14.09 12.07 0.14
CA LEU A 57 13.26 11.30 -0.79
C LEU A 57 13.74 11.53 -2.23
N GLN A 58 14.01 10.44 -2.95
CA GLN A 58 14.27 10.47 -4.39
C GLN A 58 13.18 9.65 -5.10
N VAL A 59 12.37 10.31 -5.93
CA VAL A 59 11.33 9.64 -6.72
C VAL A 59 11.85 9.38 -8.15
N ASN A 60 12.11 8.12 -8.47
CA ASN A 60 12.49 7.68 -9.80
C ASN A 60 11.25 7.39 -10.65
N ARG A 61 11.00 8.31 -11.59
CA ARG A 61 9.85 8.30 -12.51
C ARG A 61 10.18 7.51 -13.77
N LEU A 62 10.10 6.20 -13.69
CA LEU A 62 10.60 5.29 -14.73
C LEU A 62 9.53 4.97 -15.78
N TRP A 63 8.93 6.00 -16.38
CA TRP A 63 7.84 5.85 -17.35
C TRP A 63 8.18 4.94 -18.54
N SER A 64 9.39 5.04 -19.09
CA SER A 64 9.80 4.20 -20.23
C SER A 64 10.15 2.76 -19.85
N ASP A 65 10.30 2.48 -18.56
CA ASP A 65 10.56 1.12 -18.09
C ASP A 65 9.30 0.27 -18.23
N ALA A 66 9.44 -0.89 -18.88
CA ALA A 66 8.32 -1.79 -19.15
C ALA A 66 8.00 -2.73 -17.98
N SER A 67 8.77 -2.73 -16.89
CA SER A 67 8.55 -3.61 -15.73
C SER A 67 7.17 -3.38 -15.10
N VAL A 68 6.44 -4.47 -14.81
CA VAL A 68 5.21 -4.42 -14.02
C VAL A 68 5.54 -4.65 -12.55
N ASN A 69 6.08 -3.61 -11.92
CA ASN A 69 6.38 -3.60 -10.49
C ASN A 69 6.49 -2.15 -9.94
N ALA A 70 6.87 -2.02 -8.68
CA ALA A 70 7.42 -0.82 -8.03
C ALA A 70 8.48 -1.29 -7.01
N SER A 71 9.29 -0.41 -6.42
CA SER A 71 10.23 -0.82 -5.36
C SER A 71 10.70 0.34 -4.49
N ALA A 72 11.19 0.01 -3.29
CA ALA A 72 11.76 0.93 -2.32
C ALA A 72 13.19 0.52 -1.92
N GLU A 73 14.12 1.48 -1.90
CA GLU A 73 15.52 1.25 -1.56
C GLU A 73 16.06 2.35 -0.65
N GLN A 74 17.05 2.05 0.21
CA GLN A 74 17.83 3.07 0.90
C GLN A 74 19.30 3.03 0.45
N ARG A 75 19.84 4.21 0.12
CA ARG A 75 21.26 4.44 -0.21
C ARG A 75 21.81 5.54 0.69
N GLY A 76 22.33 5.14 1.84
CA GLY A 76 22.73 6.08 2.88
C GLY A 76 21.54 6.95 3.30
N ARG A 77 21.65 8.28 3.10
CA ARG A 77 20.58 9.24 3.42
C ARG A 77 19.59 9.44 2.28
N THR A 78 19.76 8.78 1.14
CA THR A 78 18.83 8.87 0.02
C THR A 78 17.87 7.68 0.07
N TRP A 79 16.59 7.95 0.30
CA TRP A 79 15.54 6.94 0.33
C TRP A 79 14.77 7.03 -0.97
N ILE A 80 14.79 5.94 -1.72
CA ILE A 80 14.42 5.90 -3.13
C ILE A 80 13.06 5.22 -3.27
N LEU A 81 12.21 5.84 -4.07
CA LEU A 81 10.96 5.30 -4.58
C LEU A 81 11.11 5.07 -6.09
N ASN A 82 11.01 3.83 -6.55
CA ASN A 82 11.04 3.49 -7.98
C ASN A 82 9.64 3.12 -8.46
N MET A 83 9.12 3.87 -9.42
CA MET A 83 7.81 3.61 -10.02
C MET A 83 7.97 3.37 -11.51
N TYR A 84 7.67 2.14 -11.95
CA TYR A 84 7.90 1.70 -13.32
C TYR A 84 6.65 1.93 -14.20
N GLY A 85 6.85 2.35 -15.45
CA GLY A 85 5.73 2.65 -16.34
C GLY A 85 4.95 1.42 -16.78
N GLY A 86 5.56 0.23 -16.78
CA GLY A 86 4.86 -1.01 -17.09
C GLY A 86 3.72 -1.29 -16.11
N LEU A 87 3.96 -1.03 -14.81
CA LEU A 87 2.93 -1.08 -13.77
C LEU A 87 1.78 -0.11 -14.08
N ALA A 88 2.13 1.13 -14.40
CA ALA A 88 1.15 2.18 -14.70
C ALA A 88 0.27 1.84 -15.91
N ARG A 89 0.84 1.22 -16.94
CA ARG A 89 0.13 0.82 -18.16
C ARG A 89 -0.63 -0.50 -18.04
N HIS A 90 -0.56 -1.19 -16.91
CA HIS A 90 -1.33 -2.42 -16.73
C HIS A 90 -2.84 -2.13 -16.85
N PRO A 91 -3.64 -2.89 -17.61
CA PRO A 91 -5.03 -2.55 -17.92
C PRO A 91 -5.94 -2.34 -16.71
N ILE A 92 -5.69 -3.08 -15.64
CA ILE A 92 -6.46 -3.00 -14.38
C ILE A 92 -6.02 -1.84 -13.48
N MET A 93 -4.90 -1.18 -13.81
CA MET A 93 -4.37 -0.09 -13.01
C MET A 93 -5.24 1.16 -13.19
N THR A 94 -5.51 1.83 -12.07
CA THR A 94 -6.22 3.10 -12.01
C THR A 94 -5.32 4.14 -11.35
N LYS A 95 -5.64 5.43 -11.47
CA LYS A 95 -4.90 6.50 -10.77
C LYS A 95 -4.82 6.24 -9.24
N ASP A 96 -5.95 5.85 -8.64
CA ASP A 96 -6.02 5.56 -7.20
C ASP A 96 -5.28 4.26 -6.83
N GLY A 97 -5.33 3.23 -7.69
CA GLY A 97 -4.54 2.02 -7.52
C GLY A 97 -3.04 2.29 -7.61
N PHE A 98 -2.62 3.14 -8.54
CA PHE A 98 -1.22 3.54 -8.70
C PHE A 98 -0.73 4.37 -7.50
N LEU A 99 -1.57 5.27 -6.98
CA LEU A 99 -1.32 5.97 -5.73
C LEU A 99 -1.20 4.98 -4.55
N MET A 100 -2.06 3.96 -4.48
CA MET A 100 -1.98 2.93 -3.43
C MET A 100 -0.63 2.21 -3.47
N VAL A 101 -0.14 1.82 -4.65
CA VAL A 101 1.19 1.20 -4.80
C VAL A 101 2.31 2.16 -4.38
N ALA A 102 2.28 3.41 -4.83
CA ALA A 102 3.27 4.40 -4.39
C ALA A 102 3.25 4.60 -2.86
N CYS A 103 2.06 4.63 -2.27
CA CYS A 103 1.88 4.70 -0.82
C CYS A 103 2.39 3.46 -0.08
N HIS A 104 2.24 2.26 -0.65
CA HIS A 104 2.85 1.03 -0.13
C HIS A 104 4.37 1.16 -0.08
N GLU A 105 5.00 1.60 -1.17
CA GLU A 105 6.45 1.74 -1.23
C GLU A 105 6.99 2.80 -0.26
N ILE A 106 6.25 3.91 -0.07
CA ILE A 106 6.53 4.87 1.01
C ILE A 106 6.36 4.19 2.39
N GLY A 107 5.39 3.29 2.52
CA GLY A 107 5.16 2.48 3.71
C GLY A 107 6.36 1.65 4.13
N HIS A 108 7.19 1.14 3.21
CA HIS A 108 8.43 0.48 3.61
C HIS A 108 9.35 1.40 4.40
N HIS A 109 9.44 2.67 4.00
CA HIS A 109 10.30 3.66 4.67
C HIS A 109 9.74 4.14 6.01
N VAL A 110 8.43 4.42 6.08
CA VAL A 110 7.82 5.15 7.21
C VAL A 110 6.57 4.49 7.82
N GLY A 111 6.25 3.25 7.44
CA GLY A 111 5.07 2.51 7.89
C GLY A 111 5.13 1.94 9.31
N GLY A 112 6.25 2.09 10.00
CA GLY A 112 6.43 1.60 11.37
C GLY A 112 6.58 0.08 11.48
N ALA A 113 6.45 -0.47 12.69
CA ALA A 113 6.48 -1.90 12.94
C ALA A 113 5.18 -2.58 12.46
N PRO A 114 5.22 -3.87 12.06
CA PRO A 114 6.38 -4.76 12.06
C PRO A 114 7.32 -4.54 10.87
N LYS A 115 8.62 -4.74 11.10
CA LYS A 115 9.68 -4.61 10.11
C LYS A 115 10.05 -5.97 9.51
N ILE A 116 10.66 -5.95 8.32
CA ILE A 116 11.34 -7.11 7.75
C ILE A 116 12.42 -7.56 8.73
N ALA A 117 12.58 -8.88 8.90
CA ALA A 117 13.61 -9.42 9.77
C ALA A 117 14.98 -9.32 9.08
N GLY A 118 15.89 -8.55 9.68
CA GLY A 118 17.28 -8.46 9.28
C GLY A 118 18.13 -9.60 9.85
N TRP A 119 19.46 -9.43 9.74
CA TRP A 119 20.42 -10.46 10.16
C TRP A 119 20.32 -10.75 11.66
N PHE A 120 20.43 -12.03 12.05
CA PHE A 120 20.21 -12.50 13.42
C PHE A 120 18.85 -12.15 14.05
N GLY A 121 17.84 -11.84 13.24
CA GLY A 121 16.49 -11.56 13.74
C GLY A 121 16.30 -10.15 14.29
N THR A 122 17.25 -9.23 14.07
CA THR A 122 17.03 -7.81 14.38
C THR A 122 16.08 -7.18 13.36
N PRO A 123 15.17 -6.28 13.75
CA PRO A 123 14.36 -5.51 12.80
C PRO A 123 15.24 -4.74 11.81
N ASP A 124 14.96 -4.87 10.52
CA ASP A 124 15.61 -4.07 9.48
C ASP A 124 14.89 -2.72 9.28
N TRP A 125 15.37 -1.87 8.37
CA TRP A 125 14.79 -0.53 8.16
C TRP A 125 13.35 -0.59 7.62
N ALA A 126 13.07 -1.56 6.74
CA ALA A 126 11.84 -1.62 5.98
C ALA A 126 10.69 -2.23 6.79
N SER A 127 9.53 -1.55 6.79
CA SER A 127 8.26 -2.17 7.18
C SER A 127 7.98 -3.37 6.27
N ASN A 128 7.41 -4.44 6.82
CA ASN A 128 7.10 -5.62 5.99
C ASN A 128 5.91 -5.35 5.05
N GLU A 129 5.72 -6.20 4.05
CA GLU A 129 4.67 -6.09 3.03
C GLU A 129 3.29 -5.73 3.59
N GLY A 130 2.84 -6.46 4.62
CA GLY A 130 1.54 -6.21 5.25
C GLY A 130 1.48 -4.85 5.97
N ALA A 131 2.55 -4.48 6.68
CA ALA A 131 2.65 -3.18 7.33
C ALA A 131 2.67 -2.03 6.31
N SER A 132 3.32 -2.20 5.16
CA SER A 132 3.32 -1.25 4.06
C SER A 132 1.93 -1.08 3.43
N ASP A 133 1.23 -2.18 3.15
CA ASP A 133 -0.16 -2.15 2.69
C ASP A 133 -1.07 -1.43 3.69
N TYR A 134 -0.88 -1.72 4.98
CA TYR A 134 -1.64 -1.10 6.06
C TYR A 134 -1.39 0.39 6.12
N PHE A 135 -0.13 0.82 6.09
CA PHE A 135 0.25 2.22 6.06
C PHE A 135 -0.39 2.96 4.87
N ALA A 136 -0.40 2.33 3.69
CA ALA A 136 -0.90 2.96 2.47
C ALA A 136 -2.32 3.51 2.65
N THR A 137 -3.22 2.72 3.25
CA THR A 137 -4.62 3.11 3.45
C THR A 137 -4.93 3.68 4.84
N LEU A 138 -4.06 3.47 5.84
CA LEU A 138 -4.20 4.06 7.17
C LEU A 138 -3.82 5.54 7.16
N ARG A 139 -2.76 5.91 6.43
CA ARG A 139 -2.13 7.23 6.47
C ARG A 139 -2.02 7.82 5.09
N CYS A 140 -1.21 7.22 4.23
CA CYS A 140 -0.77 7.88 3.00
C CYS A 140 -1.92 8.35 2.11
N MET A 141 -2.84 7.46 1.77
CA MET A 141 -3.98 7.85 0.93
C MET A 141 -4.93 8.81 1.66
N ARG A 142 -5.04 8.74 2.99
CA ARG A 142 -5.89 9.64 3.77
C ARG A 142 -5.38 11.08 3.80
N GLU A 143 -4.07 11.25 3.70
CA GLU A 143 -3.42 12.57 3.62
C GLU A 143 -3.39 13.14 2.19
N LEU A 144 -3.49 12.26 1.18
CA LEU A 144 -3.30 12.64 -0.22
C LEU A 144 -4.59 12.72 -1.05
N MET A 145 -5.71 12.20 -0.54
CA MET A 145 -6.98 12.18 -1.25
C MET A 145 -7.93 13.27 -0.71
N PRO A 146 -8.16 14.36 -1.45
CA PRO A 146 -8.99 15.47 -1.00
C PRO A 146 -10.49 15.13 -0.98
N ASP A 147 -11.22 15.72 -0.05
CA ASP A 147 -12.62 15.37 0.26
C ASP A 147 -13.58 15.55 -0.93
N ASP A 148 -13.41 16.61 -1.72
CA ASP A 148 -14.24 16.91 -2.88
C ASP A 148 -14.08 15.85 -3.99
N GLU A 149 -12.86 15.35 -4.19
CA GLU A 149 -12.61 14.23 -5.09
C GLU A 149 -13.17 12.91 -4.55
N ASN A 150 -13.12 12.71 -3.24
CA ASN A 150 -13.67 11.51 -2.58
C ASN A 150 -15.19 11.43 -2.77
N GLU A 151 -15.88 12.54 -2.56
CA GLU A 151 -17.32 12.64 -2.79
C GLU A 151 -17.68 12.40 -4.26
N ARG A 152 -16.94 13.03 -5.18
CA ARG A 152 -17.13 12.83 -6.62
C ARG A 152 -16.94 11.36 -7.01
N PHE A 153 -15.88 10.73 -6.51
CA PHE A 153 -15.58 9.32 -6.76
C PHE A 153 -16.75 8.41 -6.37
N VAL A 154 -17.29 8.58 -5.16
CA VAL A 154 -18.39 7.73 -4.65
C VAL A 154 -19.68 7.90 -5.44
N ARG A 155 -19.94 9.09 -5.99
CA ARG A 155 -21.11 9.34 -6.85
C ARG A 155 -20.96 8.71 -8.24
N GLU A 156 -19.75 8.72 -8.79
CA GLU A 156 -19.48 8.31 -10.17
C GLU A 156 -19.13 6.82 -10.32
N ASN A 157 -18.74 6.16 -9.23
CA ASN A 157 -18.26 4.78 -9.26
C ASN A 157 -19.15 3.84 -8.44
N SER A 158 -19.24 2.59 -8.89
CA SER A 158 -19.85 1.53 -8.09
C SER A 158 -18.92 1.17 -6.93
N ILE A 159 -19.46 1.21 -5.71
CA ILE A 159 -18.75 0.82 -4.49
C ILE A 159 -19.22 -0.55 -4.07
N ASP A 160 -18.28 -1.44 -3.74
CA ASP A 160 -18.59 -2.76 -3.21
C ASP A 160 -19.53 -2.65 -1.99
N PRO A 161 -20.68 -3.38 -1.98
CA PRO A 161 -21.67 -3.24 -0.91
C PRO A 161 -21.15 -3.56 0.49
N PHE A 162 -20.15 -4.44 0.62
CA PHE A 162 -19.53 -4.72 1.91
C PHE A 162 -18.68 -3.54 2.38
N VAL A 163 -17.88 -2.93 1.49
CA VAL A 163 -17.09 -1.74 1.82
C VAL A 163 -18.00 -0.58 2.21
N ARG A 164 -19.03 -0.31 1.39
CA ARG A 164 -20.01 0.76 1.64
C ARG A 164 -20.60 0.66 3.04
N ARG A 165 -21.25 -0.48 3.33
CA ARG A 165 -21.90 -0.72 4.62
C ARG A 165 -20.93 -0.55 5.79
N LYS A 166 -19.70 -1.07 5.66
CA LYS A 166 -18.75 -1.03 6.78
C LYS A 166 -18.17 0.37 6.99
N CYS A 167 -17.97 1.15 5.93
CA CYS A 167 -17.57 2.56 6.05
C CYS A 167 -18.67 3.39 6.72
N GLU A 168 -19.93 3.23 6.31
CA GLU A 168 -21.12 3.89 6.89
C GLU A 168 -21.36 3.46 8.36
N GLU A 169 -20.94 2.25 8.75
CA GLU A 169 -21.05 1.77 10.14
C GLU A 169 -19.98 2.39 11.07
N LEU A 170 -18.77 2.65 10.54
CA LEU A 170 -17.60 3.00 11.35
C LEU A 170 -17.36 4.51 11.49
N TYR A 171 -17.71 5.27 10.45
CA TYR A 171 -17.41 6.70 10.39
C TYR A 171 -18.68 7.53 10.60
N ASN A 172 -18.50 8.69 11.23
CA ASN A 172 -19.63 9.56 11.60
C ASN A 172 -19.82 10.74 10.64
N THR A 173 -18.97 10.85 9.61
CA THR A 173 -18.98 11.97 8.67
C THR A 173 -18.93 11.46 7.24
N GLN A 174 -19.68 12.12 6.35
CA GLN A 174 -19.71 11.76 4.93
C GLN A 174 -18.32 11.83 4.28
N ALA A 175 -17.48 12.77 4.70
CA ALA A 175 -16.11 12.91 4.21
C ALA A 175 -15.26 11.67 4.53
N GLU A 176 -15.31 11.18 5.77
CA GLU A 176 -14.57 9.98 6.17
C GLU A 176 -15.13 8.70 5.56
N GLU A 177 -16.47 8.60 5.44
CA GLU A 177 -17.11 7.51 4.72
C GLU A 177 -16.65 7.44 3.27
N ASN A 178 -16.66 8.58 2.56
CA ASN A 178 -16.27 8.65 1.16
C ASN A 178 -14.80 8.29 0.95
N LEU A 179 -13.93 8.77 1.84
CA LEU A 179 -12.52 8.40 1.85
C LEU A 179 -12.33 6.90 2.12
N CYS A 180 -13.05 6.34 3.09
CA CYS A 180 -13.03 4.90 3.40
C CYS A 180 -13.46 4.06 2.18
N MET A 181 -14.50 4.50 1.47
CA MET A 181 -14.99 3.83 0.26
C MET A 181 -13.96 3.90 -0.88
N ARG A 182 -13.43 5.09 -1.18
CA ARG A 182 -12.44 5.30 -2.24
C ARG A 182 -11.15 4.51 -2.00
N THR A 183 -10.61 4.58 -0.78
CA THR A 183 -9.40 3.81 -0.41
C THR A 183 -9.63 2.31 -0.45
N GLY A 184 -10.84 1.84 -0.11
CA GLY A 184 -11.25 0.45 -0.29
C GLY A 184 -11.23 0.00 -1.75
N THR A 185 -11.75 0.82 -2.66
CA THR A 185 -11.74 0.53 -4.10
C THR A 185 -10.33 0.57 -4.69
N ALA A 186 -9.47 1.49 -4.26
CA ALA A 186 -8.08 1.55 -4.67
C ALA A 186 -7.29 0.30 -4.26
N GLY A 187 -7.50 -0.17 -3.02
CA GLY A 187 -6.89 -1.38 -2.51
C GLY A 187 -7.16 -2.60 -3.41
N MET A 188 -8.38 -2.70 -3.96
CA MET A 188 -8.79 -3.83 -4.82
C MET A 188 -7.88 -4.04 -6.02
N VAL A 189 -7.28 -2.96 -6.54
CA VAL A 189 -6.34 -3.05 -7.67
C VAL A 189 -5.17 -3.95 -7.33
N GLY A 190 -4.59 -3.83 -6.12
CA GLY A 190 -3.49 -4.70 -5.67
C GLY A 190 -3.90 -6.18 -5.70
N GLY A 191 -5.03 -6.52 -5.08
CA GLY A 191 -5.57 -7.89 -5.09
C GLY A 191 -5.81 -8.43 -6.50
N LEU A 192 -6.33 -7.61 -7.42
CA LEU A 192 -6.57 -7.99 -8.81
C LEU A 192 -5.25 -8.19 -9.59
N MET A 193 -4.19 -7.44 -9.26
CA MET A 193 -2.87 -7.64 -9.86
C MET A 193 -2.29 -8.99 -9.45
N PHE A 194 -2.36 -9.32 -8.16
CA PHE A 194 -1.94 -10.62 -7.65
C PHE A 194 -2.72 -11.77 -8.29
N GLN A 195 -4.04 -11.61 -8.42
CA GLN A 195 -4.89 -12.57 -9.13
C GLN A 195 -4.42 -12.78 -10.58
N THR A 196 -4.14 -11.68 -11.29
CA THR A 196 -3.71 -11.71 -12.71
C THR A 196 -2.37 -12.43 -12.86
N LEU A 197 -1.37 -12.07 -12.05
CA LEU A 197 -0.04 -12.67 -12.11
C LEU A 197 -0.04 -14.17 -11.77
N ARG A 198 -0.91 -14.57 -10.83
CA ARG A 198 -1.03 -15.96 -10.38
C ARG A 198 -2.04 -16.76 -11.20
N LYS A 199 -2.69 -16.15 -12.19
CA LYS A 199 -3.69 -16.76 -13.08
C LYS A 199 -4.83 -17.42 -12.30
N GLU A 200 -5.29 -16.74 -11.25
CA GLU A 200 -6.32 -17.31 -10.38
C GLU A 200 -7.73 -17.13 -10.98
N PRO A 201 -8.57 -18.17 -10.89
CA PRO A 201 -9.86 -18.16 -11.56
C PRO A 201 -10.89 -17.23 -10.90
N ASN A 202 -10.70 -16.90 -9.62
CA ASN A 202 -11.67 -16.14 -8.84
C ASN A 202 -11.10 -14.78 -8.43
N PRO A 203 -11.87 -13.69 -8.58
CA PRO A 203 -11.43 -12.39 -8.09
C PRO A 203 -11.31 -12.37 -6.56
N PRO A 204 -10.43 -11.50 -6.02
CA PRO A 204 -10.34 -11.30 -4.59
C PRO A 204 -11.70 -10.85 -4.04
N ARG A 205 -12.06 -11.36 -2.86
CA ARG A 205 -13.29 -10.96 -2.15
C ARG A 205 -12.93 -10.11 -0.95
N LEU A 206 -13.54 -8.93 -0.88
CA LEU A 206 -13.53 -8.11 0.33
C LEU A 206 -14.29 -8.84 1.43
N ARG A 207 -13.62 -9.10 2.54
CA ARG A 207 -14.21 -9.74 3.73
C ARG A 207 -13.73 -9.00 4.96
N HIS A 208 -14.41 -9.23 6.08
CA HIS A 208 -13.94 -8.77 7.38
C HIS A 208 -12.61 -9.47 7.69
N SER A 209 -11.59 -8.68 8.05
CA SER A 209 -10.31 -9.18 8.52
C SER A 209 -10.48 -9.67 9.96
N GLY A 210 -10.74 -10.97 10.14
CA GLY A 210 -10.66 -11.62 11.45
C GLY A 210 -9.20 -11.95 11.84
N PRO A 211 -8.94 -12.42 13.07
CA PRO A 211 -7.63 -12.90 13.51
C PRO A 211 -7.26 -14.26 12.87
N GLU A 212 -7.55 -14.44 11.58
CA GLU A 212 -7.43 -15.72 10.89
C GLU A 212 -5.98 -16.22 10.90
N ARG A 213 -5.83 -17.55 11.10
CA ARG A 213 -4.54 -18.22 11.19
C ARG A 213 -3.89 -18.24 9.81
N CYS A 214 -2.76 -17.57 9.69
CA CYS A 214 -1.98 -17.62 8.46
C CYS A 214 -1.34 -19.00 8.31
N GLN A 215 -1.21 -19.48 7.06
CA GLN A 215 -0.47 -20.70 6.79
C GLN A 215 1.03 -20.47 7.09
N PRO A 216 1.74 -21.46 7.66
CA PRO A 216 3.09 -21.31 8.22
C PRO A 216 4.22 -20.97 7.23
N ASP A 217 3.96 -20.90 5.93
CA ASP A 217 4.97 -20.79 4.86
C ASP A 217 5.31 -19.35 4.43
N ARG A 218 4.45 -18.33 4.69
CA ARG A 218 4.56 -17.02 4.00
C ARG A 218 4.33 -15.81 4.89
N THR A 219 5.22 -15.59 5.84
CA THR A 219 5.07 -14.57 6.90
C THR A 219 5.83 -13.27 6.64
N MET A 220 6.52 -13.12 5.50
CA MET A 220 7.38 -11.95 5.23
C MET A 220 7.48 -11.51 3.78
N ASP A 221 7.46 -12.46 2.84
CA ASP A 221 7.43 -12.16 1.42
C ASP A 221 5.99 -12.09 0.92
N HIS A 222 5.76 -11.34 -0.16
CA HIS A 222 4.45 -11.09 -0.77
C HIS A 222 3.49 -12.25 -0.53
N PRO A 223 2.40 -12.05 0.24
CA PRO A 223 1.59 -13.14 0.74
C PRO A 223 1.16 -14.05 -0.40
N GLY A 224 1.45 -15.35 -0.29
CA GLY A 224 0.91 -16.35 -1.22
C GLY A 224 -0.62 -16.33 -1.19
N THR A 225 -1.25 -16.79 -2.26
CA THR A 225 -2.71 -16.72 -2.41
C THR A 225 -3.47 -17.77 -1.62
N THR A 226 -2.75 -18.62 -0.87
CA THR A 226 -3.35 -19.40 0.21
C THR A 226 -3.69 -18.54 1.43
N MET A 227 -3.25 -17.28 1.47
CA MET A 227 -3.89 -16.25 2.30
C MET A 227 -5.23 -15.90 1.64
N PRO A 228 -6.37 -16.03 2.33
CA PRO A 228 -7.65 -15.59 1.81
C PRO A 228 -7.50 -14.18 1.22
N PRO A 229 -7.92 -13.93 -0.03
CA PRO A 229 -7.73 -12.63 -0.71
C PRO A 229 -8.28 -11.41 0.05
N GLY A 230 -9.02 -11.60 1.14
CA GLY A 230 -9.39 -10.57 2.12
C GLY A 230 -8.23 -10.04 2.98
N HIS A 231 -7.04 -10.64 2.92
CA HIS A 231 -5.83 -10.17 3.64
C HIS A 231 -5.01 -9.15 2.84
N LEU A 232 -5.20 -9.10 1.51
CA LEU A 232 -4.53 -8.19 0.57
C LEU A 232 -5.13 -6.78 0.55
N LEU A 233 -6.15 -6.52 1.37
CA LEU A 233 -6.98 -5.33 1.26
C LEU A 233 -7.09 -4.68 2.64
N PRO A 234 -6.17 -3.76 2.95
CA PRO A 234 -5.84 -3.40 4.31
C PRO A 234 -7.09 -2.98 5.05
N GLY A 235 -7.44 -3.78 6.07
CA GLY A 235 -8.46 -3.43 7.04
C GLY A 235 -8.18 -2.07 7.69
N ALA A 236 -6.98 -1.50 7.54
CA ALA A 236 -6.62 -0.16 7.98
C ALA A 236 -7.62 0.94 7.57
N ARG A 237 -8.30 0.82 6.42
CA ARG A 237 -9.38 1.77 6.06
C ARG A 237 -10.53 1.78 7.08
N PHE A 238 -10.75 0.66 7.77
CA PHE A 238 -11.71 0.48 8.87
C PHE A 238 -11.09 0.78 10.24
N CYS A 239 -9.83 1.21 10.28
CA CYS A 239 -9.20 1.68 11.49
C CYS A 239 -9.58 3.14 11.75
N VAL A 240 -10.53 3.33 12.68
CA VAL A 240 -10.88 4.63 13.24
C VAL A 240 -9.81 4.97 14.29
N HIS A 241 -8.85 5.78 13.89
CA HIS A 241 -7.69 6.15 14.70
C HIS A 241 -7.28 7.60 14.39
N ASP A 242 -6.83 8.32 15.42
CA ASP A 242 -6.31 9.68 15.30
C ASP A 242 -5.10 9.75 14.36
N ARG A 243 -5.19 10.58 13.32
CA ARG A 243 -4.12 10.78 12.33
C ARG A 243 -2.97 11.64 12.86
N GLY A 244 -3.11 12.28 14.02
CA GLY A 244 -2.03 13.04 14.66
C GLY A 244 -0.98 12.18 15.37
N VAL A 245 -1.30 10.92 15.69
CA VAL A 245 -0.36 10.03 16.41
C VAL A 245 0.59 9.39 15.41
N GLU A 246 1.90 9.56 15.61
CA GLU A 246 2.91 8.92 14.76
C GLU A 246 2.96 7.40 14.94
N LEU A 247 3.31 6.70 13.86
CA LEU A 247 3.61 5.26 13.88
C LEU A 247 4.98 5.02 14.52
N SER A 248 5.11 3.92 15.27
CA SER A 248 6.38 3.54 15.90
C SER A 248 7.06 2.42 15.12
N ASP A 249 8.37 2.54 14.93
CA ASP A 249 9.21 1.46 14.40
C ASP A 249 9.42 0.30 15.41
N ARG A 250 8.99 0.46 16.67
CA ARG A 250 9.18 -0.54 17.73
C ARG A 250 7.88 -1.03 18.33
N ASN A 251 6.98 -0.11 18.67
CA ASN A 251 5.68 -0.46 19.26
C ASN A 251 4.67 -0.64 18.14
N PRO A 252 4.31 -1.88 17.76
CA PRO A 252 3.34 -2.07 16.69
C PRO A 252 2.02 -1.36 16.99
N ASN A 253 1.57 -1.30 18.24
CA ASN A 253 0.24 -0.78 18.59
C ASN A 253 0.16 0.76 18.56
N GLN A 254 1.28 1.48 18.42
CA GLN A 254 1.23 2.95 18.39
C GLN A 254 0.73 3.45 17.03
N GLY A 255 -0.28 4.31 17.05
CA GLY A 255 -0.79 4.95 15.84
C GLY A 255 -1.58 4.02 14.91
N THR A 256 -1.92 2.81 15.37
CA THR A 256 -2.62 1.76 14.61
C THR A 256 -3.77 1.16 15.41
N CYS A 257 -4.69 0.46 14.73
CA CYS A 257 -5.72 -0.32 15.40
C CYS A 257 -5.18 -1.69 15.81
N SER A 258 -5.43 -2.06 17.06
CA SER A 258 -5.01 -3.33 17.63
C SER A 258 -6.00 -3.82 18.68
N GLU A 259 -6.05 -5.13 18.91
CA GLU A 259 -6.83 -5.70 20.01
C GLU A 259 -6.36 -5.12 21.37
N ALA A 260 -5.05 -4.86 21.51
CA ALA A 260 -4.45 -4.28 22.71
C ALA A 260 -4.95 -2.86 23.01
N ASN A 261 -5.32 -2.10 21.98
CA ASN A 261 -5.89 -0.76 22.11
C ASN A 261 -7.44 -0.79 22.08
N GLY A 262 -8.05 -1.98 22.13
CA GLY A 262 -9.50 -2.17 22.22
C GLY A 262 -10.25 -2.10 20.89
N GLN A 263 -9.56 -1.96 19.74
CA GLN A 263 -10.24 -2.00 18.45
C GLN A 263 -10.56 -3.42 18.00
N ARG A 264 -11.68 -3.54 17.27
CA ARG A 264 -12.14 -4.79 16.64
C ARG A 264 -12.05 -4.76 15.13
N ASP A 265 -12.10 -3.56 14.56
CA ASP A 265 -12.04 -3.32 13.12
C ASP A 265 -10.69 -2.72 12.73
N GLY A 266 -10.27 -3.05 11.51
CA GLY A 266 -9.00 -2.60 10.95
C GLY A 266 -7.77 -3.03 11.74
N ILE A 267 -7.87 -4.12 12.51
CA ILE A 267 -6.73 -4.72 13.19
C ILE A 267 -5.81 -5.43 12.17
N ARG A 268 -4.52 -5.47 12.51
CA ARG A 268 -3.52 -6.14 11.68
C ARG A 268 -3.47 -7.64 11.98
N PRO A 269 -3.39 -8.52 10.96
CA PRO A 269 -3.27 -9.95 11.15
C PRO A 269 -2.06 -10.35 12.00
N ARG A 270 -2.23 -11.33 12.90
CA ARG A 270 -1.16 -11.77 13.82
C ARG A 270 0.09 -12.27 13.11
N CYS A 271 -0.04 -12.83 11.91
CA CYS A 271 1.10 -13.36 11.18
C CYS A 271 2.07 -12.32 10.62
N TRP A 272 1.67 -11.06 10.56
CA TRP A 272 2.60 -9.98 10.21
C TRP A 272 3.66 -9.75 11.28
N PHE A 273 3.43 -10.23 12.51
CA PHE A 273 4.28 -9.96 13.66
C PHE A 273 5.25 -11.09 13.99
N LYS A 274 5.22 -12.22 13.26
CA LYS A 274 5.91 -13.47 13.60
C LYS A 274 5.92 -13.75 15.12
N PRO A 275 4.80 -14.25 15.68
CA PRO A 275 4.72 -14.58 17.09
C PRO A 275 5.76 -15.61 17.52
#